data_AF-A0A3D3XFD8-F1
#
_entry.id   AF-A0A3D3XFD8-F1
#
_cell.length_a   1.000
_cell.length_b   1.000
_cell.length_c   1.000
_cell.angle_alpha   90.00
_cell.angle_beta   90.00
_cell.angle_gamma   90.00
#
_symmetry.space_group_name_H-M   'P 1'
#
loop_
_entity.id
_entity.type
_entity.pdbx_description
1 polymer ?
#
loop_
_entity_poly.entity_id
_entity_poly.type
_entity_poly.pdbx_seq_one_letter_code
_entity_poly.pdbx_strand_id
1 'polypeptide(L)'
;MLKLEKYSIGVGDRFAHQAKAQLNACQLLLNEGVEVAPVWNKSNREHSFIGSEPASVMDAAEQAVSSLGWKNGWHVDADHIGIKTVDRFLPHSDFFTIDVADFIGQETPAETVESFIERHPELVGSIAIEDVDEPLDISREEVQRVAKQYLLAVREAGNVYRYIL
;
A
#
# COMPACT_ATOMS: atom_id res chain seq x y z
N MET A 1 7.92 12.48 2.63
CA MET A 1 6.88 11.55 2.14
C MET A 1 6.65 11.81 0.66
N LEU A 2 6.52 10.75 -0.12
CA LEU A 2 6.12 10.81 -1.52
C LEU A 2 4.76 11.51 -1.65
N LYS A 3 4.64 12.47 -2.56
CA LYS A 3 3.35 13.08 -2.90
C LYS A 3 2.76 12.29 -4.05
N LEU A 4 1.64 11.61 -3.81
CA LEU A 4 0.96 10.81 -4.83
C LEU A 4 0.16 11.68 -5.79
N GLU A 5 0.10 11.25 -7.05
CA GLU A 5 -0.78 11.81 -8.07
C GLU A 5 -2.24 11.55 -7.73
N LYS A 6 -3.15 12.29 -8.38
CA LYS A 6 -4.60 12.15 -8.17
C LYS A 6 -5.08 10.74 -8.54
N TYR A 7 -4.55 10.19 -9.62
CA TYR A 7 -4.88 8.85 -10.10
C TYR A 7 -3.60 8.07 -10.34
N SER A 8 -3.60 6.82 -9.91
CA SER A 8 -2.56 5.85 -10.19
C SER A 8 -3.18 4.51 -10.59
N ILE A 9 -2.41 3.68 -11.28
CA ILE A 9 -2.84 2.33 -11.67
C ILE A 9 -1.68 1.33 -11.49
N GLY A 10 -1.97 0.25 -10.76
CA GLY A 10 -1.05 -0.89 -10.64
C GLY A 10 -0.91 -1.62 -11.97
N VAL A 11 0.30 -1.73 -12.49
CA VAL A 11 0.63 -2.31 -13.80
C VAL A 11 1.62 -3.46 -13.67
N GLY A 12 1.20 -4.53 -13.02
CA GLY A 12 2.04 -5.69 -12.76
C GLY A 12 2.63 -6.30 -14.03
N ASP A 13 3.94 -6.57 -14.01
CA ASP A 13 4.69 -7.14 -15.14
C ASP A 13 5.59 -8.28 -14.65
N ARG A 14 5.03 -9.48 -14.59
CA ARG A 14 5.74 -10.67 -14.09
C ARG A 14 6.99 -11.03 -14.89
N PHE A 15 7.05 -10.61 -16.16
CA PHE A 15 8.11 -11.01 -17.09
C PHE A 15 8.99 -9.84 -17.54
N ALA A 16 8.75 -8.61 -17.06
CA ALA A 16 9.48 -7.40 -17.45
C ALA A 16 9.43 -7.10 -18.98
N HIS A 17 8.34 -7.46 -19.66
CA HIS A 17 8.19 -7.32 -21.11
C HIS A 17 7.08 -6.33 -21.52
N GLN A 18 6.32 -5.78 -20.58
CA GLN A 18 5.10 -5.01 -20.81
C GLN A 18 5.23 -3.53 -20.45
N ALA A 19 6.29 -3.12 -19.74
CA ALA A 19 6.45 -1.76 -19.23
C ALA A 19 6.20 -0.66 -20.29
N LYS A 20 6.73 -0.80 -21.50
CA LYS A 20 6.48 0.17 -22.59
C LYS A 20 5.02 0.21 -23.03
N ALA A 21 4.37 -0.94 -23.18
CA ALA A 21 2.98 -1.00 -23.60
C ALA A 21 2.05 -0.42 -22.52
N GLN A 22 2.33 -0.73 -21.25
CA GLN A 22 1.60 -0.18 -20.10
C GLN A 22 1.75 1.33 -19.99
N LEU A 23 2.96 1.86 -20.15
CA LEU A 23 3.21 3.30 -20.16
C LEU A 23 2.57 4.00 -21.36
N ASN A 24 2.58 3.38 -22.54
CA ASN A 24 1.88 3.89 -23.71
C ASN A 24 0.37 4.04 -23.46
N ALA A 25 -0.26 3.13 -22.71
CA ALA A 25 -1.66 3.29 -22.32
C ALA A 25 -1.88 4.54 -21.42
N CYS A 26 -0.94 4.83 -20.52
CA CYS A 26 -0.98 6.05 -19.71
C CYS A 26 -0.78 7.32 -20.55
N GLN A 27 0.06 7.27 -21.60
CA GLN A 27 0.20 8.37 -22.56
C GLN A 27 -1.10 8.63 -23.34
N LEU A 28 -1.83 7.57 -23.70
CA LEU A 28 -3.14 7.72 -24.35
C LEU A 28 -4.15 8.41 -23.43
N LEU A 29 -4.20 8.02 -22.14
CA LEU A 29 -5.03 8.70 -21.14
C LEU A 29 -4.64 10.18 -20.98
N LEU A 30 -3.33 10.46 -20.95
CA LEU A 30 -2.84 11.83 -20.85
C LEU A 30 -3.25 12.68 -22.07
N ASN A 31 -3.25 12.10 -23.27
CA ASN A 31 -3.73 12.77 -24.49
C ASN A 31 -5.24 13.07 -24.45
N GLU A 32 -6.01 12.30 -23.68
CA GLU A 32 -7.42 12.59 -23.38
C GLU A 32 -7.61 13.56 -22.20
N GLY A 33 -6.51 14.10 -21.65
CA GLY A 33 -6.52 15.06 -20.55
C GLY A 33 -6.61 14.42 -19.16
N VAL A 34 -6.42 13.10 -19.04
CA VAL A 34 -6.45 12.38 -17.77
C VAL A 34 -5.04 11.88 -17.43
N GLU A 35 -4.41 12.53 -16.47
CA GLU A 35 -3.12 12.09 -15.94
C GLU A 35 -3.29 10.92 -14.98
N VAL A 36 -2.63 9.79 -15.28
CA VAL A 36 -2.57 8.60 -14.44
C VAL A 36 -1.12 8.15 -14.30
N ALA A 37 -0.63 8.03 -13.07
CA ALA A 37 0.70 7.53 -12.78
C ALA A 37 0.73 5.99 -12.85
N PRO A 38 1.60 5.38 -13.69
CA PRO A 38 1.82 3.94 -13.65
C PRO A 38 2.60 3.56 -12.39
N VAL A 39 2.12 2.52 -11.70
CA VAL A 39 2.77 1.91 -10.54
C VAL A 39 3.14 0.48 -10.89
N TRP A 40 4.40 0.23 -11.25
CA TRP A 40 4.86 -1.12 -11.57
C TRP A 40 5.01 -1.94 -10.29
N ASN A 41 4.16 -2.94 -10.10
CA ASN A 41 4.11 -3.73 -8.89
C ASN A 41 4.53 -5.19 -9.15
N LYS A 42 5.21 -5.80 -8.18
CA LYS A 42 5.46 -7.24 -8.16
C LYS A 42 5.74 -7.70 -6.73
N SER A 43 5.07 -8.78 -6.33
CA SER A 43 5.20 -9.33 -4.98
C SER A 43 6.47 -10.17 -4.82
N ASN A 44 6.94 -10.31 -3.58
CA ASN A 44 8.05 -11.23 -3.27
C ASN A 44 7.77 -12.68 -3.72
N ARG A 45 6.50 -13.11 -3.66
CA ARG A 45 6.07 -14.44 -4.13
C ARG A 45 6.26 -14.59 -5.64
N GLU A 46 5.89 -13.58 -6.42
CA GLU A 46 6.08 -13.58 -7.87
C GLU A 46 7.56 -13.54 -8.25
N HIS A 47 8.38 -12.78 -7.52
CA HIS A 47 9.82 -12.80 -7.68
C HIS A 47 10.40 -14.20 -7.48
N SER A 48 10.03 -14.88 -6.38
CA SER A 48 10.48 -16.24 -6.09
C SER A 48 10.03 -17.26 -7.13
N PHE A 49 8.78 -17.20 -7.61
CA PHE A 49 8.28 -18.16 -8.61
C PHE A 49 8.93 -17.99 -9.98
N ILE A 50 9.19 -16.75 -10.39
CA ILE A 50 9.80 -16.46 -11.69
C ILE A 50 11.33 -16.58 -11.64
N GLY A 51 11.94 -16.46 -10.45
CA GLY A 51 13.40 -16.38 -10.31
C GLY A 51 13.94 -15.01 -10.74
N SER A 52 13.22 -13.95 -10.40
CA SER A 52 13.57 -12.56 -10.73
C SER A 52 13.82 -11.75 -9.47
N GLU A 53 14.50 -10.60 -9.59
CA GLU A 53 14.85 -9.73 -8.47
C GLU A 53 14.09 -8.39 -8.52
N PRO A 54 13.81 -7.73 -7.38
CA PRO A 54 13.11 -6.44 -7.34
C PRO A 54 13.70 -5.38 -8.28
N ALA A 55 15.03 -5.34 -8.40
CA ALA A 55 15.74 -4.45 -9.33
C ALA A 55 15.22 -4.52 -10.78
N SER A 56 14.82 -5.72 -11.24
CA SER A 56 14.34 -5.91 -12.62
C SER A 56 13.06 -5.12 -12.94
N VAL A 57 12.22 -4.84 -11.94
CA VAL A 57 11.01 -4.05 -12.12
C VAL A 57 11.37 -2.58 -12.30
N MET A 58 12.28 -2.07 -11.46
CA MET A 58 12.80 -0.71 -11.56
C MET A 58 13.51 -0.47 -12.89
N ASP A 59 14.41 -1.37 -13.29
CA ASP A 59 15.14 -1.28 -14.56
C ASP A 59 14.18 -1.23 -15.77
N ALA A 60 13.12 -2.04 -15.75
CA ALA A 60 12.11 -2.07 -16.82
C ALA A 60 11.29 -0.78 -16.87
N ALA A 61 10.89 -0.25 -15.70
CA ALA A 61 10.16 1.01 -15.57
C ALA A 61 11.01 2.20 -16.07
N GLU A 62 12.25 2.32 -15.60
CA GLU A 62 13.19 3.37 -16.03
C GLU A 62 13.45 3.33 -17.53
N GLN A 63 13.65 2.13 -18.09
CA GLN A 63 13.85 1.96 -19.52
C GLN A 63 12.60 2.40 -20.31
N ALA A 64 11.39 2.06 -19.84
CA ALA A 64 10.15 2.47 -20.49
C ALA A 64 9.95 3.98 -20.44
N VAL A 65 10.12 4.58 -19.27
CA VAL A 65 10.01 6.04 -19.04
C VAL A 65 10.98 6.80 -19.94
N SER A 66 12.25 6.38 -19.97
CA SER A 66 13.27 6.97 -20.84
C SER A 66 12.94 6.80 -22.32
N SER A 67 12.57 5.59 -22.74
CA SER A 67 12.28 5.27 -24.15
C SER A 67 11.08 6.01 -24.71
N LEU A 68 10.04 6.22 -23.90
CA LEU A 68 8.80 6.90 -24.32
C LEU A 68 8.79 8.39 -23.96
N GLY A 69 9.86 8.89 -23.34
CA GLY A 69 9.99 10.31 -22.97
C GLY A 69 8.96 10.77 -21.94
N TRP A 70 8.46 9.89 -21.08
CA TRP A 70 7.50 10.24 -20.03
C TRP A 70 8.10 11.22 -19.03
N LYS A 71 7.32 12.23 -18.63
CA LYS A 71 7.77 13.34 -17.76
C LYS A 71 6.97 13.48 -16.47
N ASN A 72 5.88 12.71 -16.34
CA ASN A 72 4.99 12.76 -15.20
C ASN A 72 5.42 11.71 -14.16
N GLY A 73 4.72 11.65 -13.04
CA GLY A 73 4.99 10.69 -11.98
C GLY A 73 4.85 9.23 -12.44
N TRP A 74 5.61 8.35 -11.78
CA TRP A 74 5.57 6.91 -11.92
C TRP A 74 6.27 6.30 -10.70
N HIS A 75 5.90 5.06 -10.36
CA HIS A 75 6.38 4.40 -9.14
C HIS A 75 6.68 2.93 -9.35
N VAL A 76 7.44 2.36 -8.42
CA VAL A 76 7.63 0.91 -8.28
C VAL A 76 7.11 0.49 -6.92
N ASP A 77 6.13 -0.43 -6.93
CA ASP A 77 5.50 -0.95 -5.71
C ASP A 77 6.08 -2.29 -5.27
N ALA A 78 6.57 -2.31 -4.04
CA ALA A 78 6.87 -3.50 -3.27
C ALA A 78 5.56 -4.15 -2.79
N ASP A 79 4.98 -4.96 -3.66
CA ASP A 79 3.65 -5.52 -3.44
C ASP A 79 3.65 -6.64 -2.37
N HIS A 80 2.62 -6.65 -1.52
CA HIS A 80 2.43 -7.63 -0.45
C HIS A 80 3.68 -7.89 0.41
N ILE A 81 4.26 -6.85 1.01
CA ILE A 81 5.47 -6.96 1.84
C ILE A 81 5.18 -6.96 3.34
N GLY A 82 6.05 -7.62 4.09
CA GLY A 82 6.14 -7.52 5.55
C GLY A 82 7.61 -7.42 6.00
N ILE A 83 7.84 -7.42 7.32
CA ILE A 83 9.19 -7.19 7.88
C ILE A 83 10.25 -8.20 7.39
N LYS A 84 9.82 -9.40 7.00
CA LYS A 84 10.73 -10.47 6.52
C LYS A 84 11.14 -10.30 5.06
N THR A 85 10.42 -9.49 4.29
CA THR A 85 10.59 -9.40 2.83
C THR A 85 11.00 -8.00 2.38
N VAL A 86 10.67 -6.97 3.15
CA VAL A 86 10.81 -5.56 2.77
C VAL A 86 12.24 -5.13 2.42
N ASP A 87 13.26 -5.66 3.10
CA ASP A 87 14.67 -5.25 2.94
C ASP A 87 15.14 -5.28 1.48
N ARG A 88 14.69 -6.28 0.72
CA ARG A 88 15.10 -6.48 -0.68
C ARG A 88 14.49 -5.46 -1.64
N PHE A 89 13.43 -4.78 -1.23
CA PHE A 89 12.71 -3.80 -2.04
C PHE A 89 13.12 -2.36 -1.72
N LEU A 90 13.66 -2.08 -0.53
CA LEU A 90 14.04 -0.71 -0.13
C LEU A 90 14.91 0.05 -1.15
N PRO A 91 15.88 -0.58 -1.86
CA PRO A 91 16.68 0.14 -2.86
C PRO A 91 15.98 0.33 -4.21
N HIS A 92 14.82 -0.29 -4.43
CA HIS A 92 14.20 -0.47 -5.76
C HIS A 92 12.74 -0.04 -5.85
N SER A 93 12.14 0.40 -4.73
CA SER A 93 10.73 0.74 -4.63
C SER A 93 10.54 2.02 -3.83
N ASP A 94 9.59 2.84 -4.26
CA ASP A 94 9.17 4.08 -3.60
C ASP A 94 7.69 4.03 -3.18
N PHE A 95 6.99 2.94 -3.54
CA PHE A 95 5.63 2.61 -3.16
C PHE A 95 5.65 1.25 -2.43
N PHE A 96 4.87 1.12 -1.35
CA PHE A 96 4.93 -0.07 -0.49
C PHE A 96 3.53 -0.50 -0.04
N THR A 97 3.11 -1.67 -0.51
CA THR A 97 1.88 -2.33 -0.06
C THR A 97 2.18 -3.27 1.11
N ILE A 98 2.01 -2.78 2.34
CA ILE A 98 2.25 -3.56 3.56
C ILE A 98 1.10 -4.57 3.77
N ASP A 99 1.44 -5.86 3.73
CA ASP A 99 0.51 -6.95 3.98
C ASP A 99 0.41 -7.27 5.47
N VAL A 100 -0.80 -7.22 6.00
CA VAL A 100 -1.11 -7.51 7.40
C VAL A 100 -2.18 -8.59 7.57
N ALA A 101 -2.56 -9.26 6.48
CA ALA A 101 -3.66 -10.22 6.49
C ALA A 101 -3.47 -11.32 7.54
N ASP A 102 -2.23 -11.82 7.68
CA ASP A 102 -1.90 -12.87 8.65
C ASP A 102 -2.16 -12.46 10.11
N PHE A 103 -2.16 -11.16 10.43
CA PHE A 103 -2.32 -10.64 11.79
C PHE A 103 -3.77 -10.31 12.16
N ILE A 104 -4.68 -10.29 11.18
CA ILE A 104 -6.10 -9.96 11.41
C ILE A 104 -6.77 -11.11 12.19
N GLY A 105 -7.47 -10.75 13.26
CA GLY A 105 -8.19 -11.70 14.12
C GLY A 105 -7.29 -12.54 15.03
N GLN A 106 -5.97 -12.33 15.02
CA GLN A 106 -5.07 -12.96 15.98
C GLN A 106 -5.27 -12.41 17.39
N GLU A 107 -4.97 -13.24 18.39
CA GLU A 107 -5.15 -12.89 19.80
C GLU A 107 -4.30 -11.66 20.17
N THR A 108 -4.98 -10.60 20.60
CA THR A 108 -4.36 -9.40 21.15
C THR A 108 -4.57 -9.40 22.66
N PRO A 109 -3.53 -9.21 23.49
CA PRO A 109 -3.67 -9.19 24.95
C PRO A 109 -4.78 -8.24 25.40
N ALA A 110 -5.63 -8.68 26.32
CA ALA A 110 -6.76 -7.88 26.79
C ALA A 110 -6.31 -6.50 27.31
N GLU A 111 -5.21 -6.46 28.06
CA GLU A 111 -4.58 -5.21 28.54
C GLU A 111 -4.21 -4.23 27.42
N THR A 112 -3.77 -4.74 26.26
CA THR A 112 -3.43 -3.91 25.10
C THR A 112 -4.69 -3.29 24.48
N VAL A 113 -5.76 -4.08 24.39
CA VAL A 113 -7.05 -3.60 23.87
C VAL A 113 -7.66 -2.58 24.81
N GLU A 114 -7.66 -2.85 26.11
CA GLU A 114 -8.20 -1.92 27.13
C GLU A 114 -7.41 -0.61 27.14
N SER A 115 -6.08 -0.67 27.13
CA SER A 115 -5.22 0.52 27.02
C SER A 115 -5.44 1.31 25.72
N PHE A 116 -5.80 0.65 24.61
CA PHE A 116 -6.18 1.34 23.38
C PHE A 116 -7.49 2.11 23.56
N ILE A 117 -8.54 1.46 24.10
CA ILE A 117 -9.84 2.09 24.33
C ILE A 117 -9.71 3.29 25.28
N GLU A 118 -8.95 3.16 26.37
CA GLU A 118 -8.72 4.23 27.34
C GLU A 118 -8.00 5.45 26.75
N ARG A 119 -7.09 5.22 25.79
CA ARG A 119 -6.37 6.30 25.10
C ARG A 119 -7.19 6.98 24.01
N HIS A 120 -8.29 6.35 23.59
CA HIS A 120 -9.13 6.81 22.48
C HIS A 120 -10.61 6.93 22.89
N PRO A 121 -10.94 7.72 23.94
CA PRO A 121 -12.33 7.91 24.37
C PRO A 121 -13.21 8.55 23.28
N GLU A 122 -12.62 9.27 22.33
CA GLU A 122 -13.30 9.86 21.17
C GLU A 122 -13.95 8.84 20.24
N LEU A 123 -13.58 7.56 20.34
CA LEU A 123 -14.17 6.48 19.54
C LEU A 123 -15.49 5.95 20.10
N VAL A 124 -15.93 6.40 21.29
CA VAL A 124 -17.15 5.94 21.95
C VAL A 124 -18.18 7.07 22.01
N GLY A 125 -19.40 6.78 21.55
CA GLY A 125 -20.49 7.74 21.47
C GLY A 125 -20.89 8.03 20.02
N SER A 126 -21.52 9.19 19.81
CA SER A 126 -21.98 9.64 18.49
C SER A 126 -20.86 10.39 17.76
N ILE A 127 -20.33 9.79 16.69
CA ILE A 127 -19.27 10.36 15.86
C ILE A 127 -19.87 10.91 14.56
N ALA A 128 -19.74 12.22 14.33
CA ALA A 128 -20.08 12.83 13.05
C ALA A 128 -18.86 12.79 12.11
N ILE A 129 -19.06 12.31 10.88
CA ILE A 129 -18.06 12.33 9.81
C ILE A 129 -18.52 13.37 8.79
N GLU A 130 -17.62 14.23 8.36
CA GLU A 130 -17.90 15.20 7.29
C GLU A 130 -18.39 14.47 6.03
N ASP A 131 -19.42 15.00 5.39
CA ASP A 131 -20.10 14.41 4.22
C ASP A 131 -20.81 13.05 4.46
N VAL A 132 -21.02 12.66 5.73
CA VAL A 132 -21.87 11.51 6.12
C VAL A 132 -23.09 12.03 6.89
N ASP A 133 -24.28 11.84 6.31
CA ASP A 133 -25.53 12.43 6.80
C ASP A 133 -25.91 12.00 8.23
N GLU A 134 -25.68 10.72 8.57
CA GLU A 134 -26.04 10.16 9.87
C GLU A 134 -24.80 9.92 10.74
N PRO A 135 -24.82 10.32 12.02
CA PRO A 135 -23.72 10.04 12.93
C PRO A 135 -23.59 8.53 13.19
N LEU A 136 -22.36 8.09 13.43
CA LEU A 136 -22.07 6.73 13.85
C LEU A 136 -22.15 6.64 15.38
N ASP A 137 -23.15 5.93 15.89
CA ASP A 137 -23.23 5.58 17.31
C ASP A 137 -22.38 4.35 17.60
N ILE A 138 -21.20 4.57 18.17
CA ILE A 138 -20.23 3.50 18.46
C ILE A 138 -20.20 3.22 19.96
N SER A 139 -20.55 1.99 20.34
CA SER A 139 -20.44 1.56 21.73
C SER A 139 -19.01 1.16 22.09
N ARG A 140 -18.70 1.15 23.38
CA ARG A 140 -17.40 0.68 23.88
C ARG A 140 -17.13 -0.77 23.48
N GLU A 141 -18.15 -1.62 23.54
CA GLU A 141 -18.08 -3.04 23.15
C GLU A 141 -17.74 -3.18 21.67
N GLU A 142 -18.27 -2.30 20.82
CA GLU A 142 -17.98 -2.29 19.39
C GLU A 142 -16.52 -1.87 19.11
N VAL A 143 -16.01 -0.83 19.79
CA VAL A 143 -14.59 -0.48 19.74
C VAL A 143 -13.73 -1.67 20.18
N GLN A 144 -14.09 -2.34 21.27
CA GLN A 144 -13.37 -3.50 21.77
C GLN A 144 -13.37 -4.66 20.76
N ARG A 145 -14.51 -4.92 20.11
CA ARG A 145 -14.66 -5.95 19.08
C ARG A 145 -13.76 -5.68 17.88
N VAL A 146 -13.77 -4.46 17.36
CA VAL A 146 -12.93 -4.03 16.22
C VAL A 146 -11.45 -4.05 16.60
N ALA A 147 -11.09 -3.58 17.80
CA ALA A 147 -9.71 -3.60 18.29
C ALA A 147 -9.18 -5.03 18.39
N LYS A 148 -9.96 -5.98 18.93
CA LYS A 148 -9.57 -7.40 18.94
C LYS A 148 -9.36 -7.98 17.54
N GLN A 149 -10.07 -7.46 16.53
CA GLN A 149 -9.97 -7.93 15.16
C GLN A 149 -8.75 -7.34 14.42
N TYR A 150 -8.43 -6.06 14.64
CA TYR A 150 -7.50 -5.32 13.76
C TYR A 150 -6.31 -4.66 14.46
N LEU A 151 -6.31 -4.52 15.80
CA LEU A 151 -5.27 -3.74 16.49
C LEU A 151 -3.86 -4.31 16.28
N LEU A 152 -3.71 -5.65 16.29
CA LEU A 152 -2.42 -6.26 15.99
C LEU A 152 -1.98 -5.98 14.55
N ALA A 153 -2.88 -6.14 13.57
CA ALA A 153 -2.59 -5.84 12.17
C ALA A 153 -2.13 -4.39 11.96
N VAL A 154 -2.80 -3.42 12.58
CA VAL A 154 -2.39 -2.01 12.53
C VAL A 154 -1.03 -1.79 13.18
N ARG A 155 -0.72 -2.47 14.29
CA ARG A 155 0.60 -2.38 14.94
C ARG A 155 1.71 -2.92 14.04
N GLU A 156 1.46 -4.05 13.37
CA GLU A 156 2.43 -4.63 12.44
C GLU A 156 2.62 -3.78 11.19
N ALA A 157 1.54 -3.20 10.63
CA ALA A 157 1.67 -2.17 9.59
C ALA A 157 2.57 -1.03 10.05
N GLY A 158 2.36 -0.52 11.27
CA GLY A 158 3.19 0.53 11.85
C GLY A 158 4.65 0.13 12.06
N ASN A 159 4.93 -1.13 12.41
CA ASN A 159 6.29 -1.64 12.56
C ASN A 159 7.03 -1.64 11.23
N VAL A 160 6.41 -2.17 10.18
CA VAL A 160 6.99 -2.19 8.83
C VAL A 160 7.13 -0.78 8.28
N TYR A 161 6.13 0.07 8.46
CA TYR A 161 6.17 1.47 8.04
C TYR A 161 7.36 2.23 8.66
N ARG A 162 7.57 2.11 9.99
CA ARG A 162 8.72 2.72 10.67
C ARG A 162 10.06 2.15 10.24
N TYR A 163 10.09 0.91 9.76
CA TYR A 163 11.29 0.29 9.23
C TYR A 163 11.63 0.81 7.82
N ILE A 164 10.62 1.18 7.02
CA ILE A 164 10.80 1.77 5.69
C ILE A 164 11.30 3.22 5.76
N LEU A 165 10.89 3.99 6.79
CA LEU A 165 11.31 5.37 7.01
C LEU A 165 12.79 5.52 7.37
#